data_AF-A0A840SVQ1-F1
#
_entry.id   AF-A0A840SVQ1-F1
#
_cell.length_a   1.000
_cell.length_b   1.000
_cell.length_c   1.000
_cell.angle_alpha   90.00
_cell.angle_beta   90.00
_cell.angle_gamma   90.00
#
_symmetry.space_group_name_H-M   'P 1'
#
loop_
_entity.id
_entity.type
_entity.pdbx_description
1 polymer ?
#
loop_
_entity_poly.entity_id
_entity_poly.type
_entity_poly.pdbx_seq_one_letter_code
_entity_poly.pdbx_strand_id
1 'polypeptide(L)'
;MDRTEQDRLNALLKYAIAGTPPEPNFDRVTLVGAKVFGSAFCTLNLVEAERLWIKSRHGIDVEVLPRSMSFCDHTIRGSDVMVVPDATLDPRFADSAIVAGAPNIRFYAGAPLETPDGHRIGTLCLLDPTRPRDFTAEEAVVLRNLAATAMELIEARSQNIRLSDLTRQISHQANHDALTGLANRRELLARCDGIRAEAARGEYLALLYIDLDGFKAVNDTRGHLTGDELLVQVAARLREGLRDSDCLARIGGDEFVVVLRGDERIIERAEMIAARLIQRLGEPFLIRGHVVGIGASVGVAVDSARSAGLEDMLKRADTMLYKVKSSGKNNFMFWTENGAGTGSRAQ
;
A
#
# COMPACT_ATOMS: atom_id res chain seq x y z
N MET A 1 -1.16 34.85 2.42
CA MET A 1 -2.23 34.13 1.70
C MET A 1 -3.51 34.29 2.52
N ASP A 2 -4.64 34.60 1.90
CA ASP A 2 -5.94 34.68 2.59
C ASP A 2 -6.29 33.32 3.23
N ARG A 3 -6.84 33.32 4.45
CA ARG A 3 -7.19 32.09 5.19
C ARG A 3 -8.15 31.21 4.39
N THR A 4 -9.09 31.85 3.69
CA THR A 4 -10.06 31.19 2.80
C THR A 4 -9.36 30.41 1.67
N GLU A 5 -8.31 31.00 1.09
CA GLU A 5 -7.54 30.35 0.02
C GLU A 5 -6.69 29.19 0.56
N GLN A 6 -6.12 29.33 1.76
CA GLN A 6 -5.38 28.25 2.39
C GLN A 6 -6.30 27.05 2.68
N ASP A 7 -7.51 27.29 3.17
CA ASP A 7 -8.48 26.22 3.44
C ASP A 7 -8.92 25.50 2.16
N ARG A 8 -9.12 26.24 1.07
CA ARG A 8 -9.42 25.68 -0.26
C ARG A 8 -8.28 24.80 -0.78
N LEU A 9 -7.03 25.25 -0.65
CA LEU A 9 -5.85 24.46 -1.04
C LEU A 9 -5.71 23.20 -0.19
N ASN A 10 -5.92 23.32 1.12
CA ASN A 10 -5.94 22.17 2.02
C ASN A 10 -7.04 21.17 1.62
N ALA A 11 -8.22 21.65 1.22
CA ALA A 11 -9.30 20.81 0.71
C ALA A 11 -8.90 20.07 -0.58
N LEU A 12 -8.28 20.77 -1.55
CA LEU A 12 -7.78 20.14 -2.78
C LEU A 12 -6.74 19.03 -2.49
N LEU A 13 -5.80 19.31 -1.57
CA LEU A 13 -4.74 18.36 -1.21
C LEU A 13 -5.29 17.03 -0.65
N LYS A 14 -6.40 17.06 0.09
CA LYS A 14 -7.04 15.85 0.65
C LYS A 14 -7.45 14.82 -0.41
N TYR A 15 -7.71 15.25 -1.65
CA TYR A 15 -8.13 14.35 -2.73
C TYR A 15 -6.98 13.68 -3.48
N ALA A 16 -5.72 14.12 -3.26
CA ALA A 16 -4.52 13.53 -3.86
C ALA A 16 -4.69 13.22 -5.37
N ILE A 17 -5.19 14.21 -6.11
CA ILE A 17 -5.62 14.06 -7.51
C ILE A 17 -4.81 14.94 -8.48
N ALA A 18 -4.32 16.11 -8.05
CA ALA A 18 -3.41 16.90 -8.87
C ALA A 18 -2.08 16.16 -9.10
N GLY A 19 -1.52 16.25 -10.31
CA GLY A 19 -0.28 15.56 -10.66
C GLY A 19 -0.43 14.07 -10.99
N THR A 20 -1.64 13.52 -10.95
CA THR A 20 -1.89 12.10 -11.25
C THR A 20 -2.16 11.87 -12.75
N PRO A 21 -1.87 10.66 -13.29
CA PRO A 21 -2.13 10.32 -14.68
C PRO A 21 -3.60 10.49 -15.09
N PRO A 22 -3.91 10.60 -16.40
CA PRO A 22 -5.29 10.58 -16.89
C PRO A 22 -6.05 9.33 -16.43
N GLU A 23 -7.35 9.47 -16.18
CA GLU A 23 -8.21 8.34 -15.79
C GLU A 23 -9.48 8.33 -16.67
N PRO A 24 -9.88 7.18 -17.24
CA PRO A 24 -10.98 7.10 -18.21
C PRO A 24 -12.31 7.69 -17.72
N ASN A 25 -12.58 7.64 -16.42
CA ASN A 25 -13.80 8.19 -15.85
C ASN A 25 -13.89 9.71 -16.02
N PHE A 26 -12.78 10.44 -15.85
CA PHE A 26 -12.74 11.89 -16.06
C PHE A 26 -12.68 12.25 -17.54
N ASP A 27 -12.04 11.43 -18.38
CA ASP A 27 -12.02 11.62 -19.83
C ASP A 27 -13.43 11.54 -20.44
N ARG A 28 -14.26 10.65 -19.90
CA ARG A 28 -15.68 10.55 -20.29
C ARG A 28 -16.46 11.80 -19.94
N VAL A 29 -16.21 12.43 -18.78
CA VAL A 29 -16.89 13.67 -18.38
C VAL A 29 -16.59 14.80 -19.37
N THR A 30 -15.32 15.03 -19.69
CA THR A 30 -14.93 16.11 -20.62
C THR A 30 -15.37 15.81 -22.04
N LEU A 31 -15.34 14.54 -22.47
CA LEU A 31 -15.88 14.14 -23.77
C LEU A 31 -17.39 14.42 -23.85
N VAL A 32 -18.16 14.02 -22.85
CA VAL A 32 -19.61 14.28 -22.79
C VAL A 32 -19.88 15.77 -22.77
N GLY A 33 -19.14 16.54 -21.97
CA GLY A 33 -19.26 18.01 -21.94
C GLY A 33 -19.03 18.63 -23.31
N ALA A 34 -17.92 18.30 -23.98
CA ALA A 34 -17.65 18.82 -25.32
C ALA A 34 -18.77 18.47 -26.33
N LYS A 35 -19.28 17.23 -26.30
CA LYS A 35 -20.32 16.76 -27.22
C LYS A 35 -21.69 17.36 -26.96
N VAL A 36 -22.15 17.37 -25.70
CA VAL A 36 -23.46 17.90 -25.30
C VAL A 36 -23.56 19.39 -25.65
N PHE A 37 -22.50 20.15 -25.38
CA PHE A 37 -22.49 21.57 -25.65
C PHE A 37 -21.99 21.92 -27.04
N GLY A 38 -21.47 20.98 -27.83
CA GLY A 38 -20.84 21.28 -29.13
C GLY A 38 -19.69 22.29 -29.02
N SER A 39 -18.92 22.23 -27.92
CA SER A 39 -17.78 23.13 -27.67
C SER A 39 -16.49 22.51 -28.18
N ALA A 40 -15.59 23.33 -28.72
CA ALA A 40 -14.30 22.86 -29.22
C ALA A 40 -13.48 22.17 -28.13
N PHE A 41 -13.42 22.78 -26.94
CA PHE A 41 -12.66 22.26 -25.80
C PHE A 41 -13.58 22.04 -24.59
N CYS A 42 -13.29 20.99 -23.83
CA CYS A 42 -13.82 20.81 -22.49
C CYS A 42 -12.72 20.28 -21.57
N THR A 43 -12.54 20.91 -20.40
CA THR A 43 -11.46 20.58 -19.48
C THR A 43 -11.95 20.50 -18.04
N LEU A 44 -11.41 19.54 -17.31
CA LEU A 44 -11.57 19.38 -15.87
C LEU A 44 -10.27 19.80 -15.21
N ASN A 45 -10.34 20.87 -14.44
CA ASN A 45 -9.19 21.61 -13.95
C ASN A 45 -9.18 21.63 -12.44
N LEU A 46 -7.99 21.48 -11.85
CA LEU A 46 -7.72 21.63 -10.43
C LEU A 46 -6.88 22.88 -10.25
N VAL A 47 -7.35 23.81 -9.43
CA VAL A 47 -6.69 25.11 -9.25
C VAL A 47 -5.79 25.04 -8.01
N GLU A 48 -4.49 24.93 -8.21
CA GLU A 48 -3.49 24.97 -7.13
C GLU A 48 -3.06 26.42 -6.83
N ALA A 49 -2.04 26.61 -6.00
CA ALA A 49 -1.59 27.95 -5.59
C ALA A 49 -1.17 28.81 -6.79
N GLU A 50 -0.25 28.30 -7.61
CA GLU A 50 0.38 29.05 -8.71
C GLU A 50 0.04 28.50 -10.11
N ARG A 51 -0.56 27.31 -10.17
CA ARG A 51 -0.81 26.60 -11.42
C ARG A 51 -2.19 25.97 -11.44
N LEU A 52 -2.65 25.71 -12.65
CA LEU A 52 -3.86 24.96 -12.94
C LEU A 52 -3.44 23.62 -13.52
N TRP A 53 -3.83 22.54 -12.86
CA TRP A 53 -3.60 21.18 -13.33
C TRP A 53 -4.83 20.65 -14.07
N ILE A 54 -4.67 20.31 -15.34
CA ILE A 54 -5.75 19.81 -16.19
C ILE A 54 -5.83 18.30 -16.02
N LYS A 55 -6.71 17.85 -15.13
CA LYS A 55 -6.88 16.42 -14.79
C LYS A 55 -7.49 15.63 -15.95
N SER A 56 -8.34 16.27 -16.76
CA SER A 56 -8.91 15.69 -17.97
C SER A 56 -9.17 16.77 -19.01
N ARG A 57 -9.02 16.43 -20.28
CA ARG A 57 -9.11 17.36 -21.41
C ARG A 57 -9.67 16.71 -22.66
N HIS A 58 -10.52 17.46 -23.36
CA HIS A 58 -10.98 17.15 -24.71
C HIS A 58 -10.69 18.32 -25.64
N GLY A 59 -10.15 18.01 -26.83
CA GLY A 59 -9.91 18.98 -27.89
C GLY A 59 -8.68 19.89 -27.71
N ILE A 60 -8.02 19.85 -26.56
CA ILE A 60 -6.81 20.61 -26.26
C ILE A 60 -5.74 19.69 -25.67
N ASP A 61 -4.47 19.92 -26.02
CA ASP A 61 -3.34 19.16 -25.49
C ASP A 61 -2.45 20.05 -24.61
N VAL A 62 -2.95 20.32 -23.41
CA VAL A 62 -2.24 21.09 -22.37
C VAL A 62 -2.50 20.42 -21.03
N GLU A 63 -1.44 20.21 -20.25
CA GLU A 63 -1.51 19.58 -18.92
C GLU A 63 -1.53 20.57 -17.78
N VAL A 64 -0.72 21.63 -17.91
CA VAL A 64 -0.49 22.60 -16.84
C VAL A 64 -0.46 23.99 -17.44
N LEU A 65 -1.09 24.92 -16.76
CA LEU A 65 -1.06 26.34 -17.10
C LEU A 65 -0.76 27.18 -15.86
N PRO A 66 -0.09 28.34 -16.00
CA PRO A 66 -0.02 29.31 -14.92
C PRO A 66 -1.42 29.74 -14.48
N ARG A 67 -1.70 29.76 -13.17
CA ARG A 67 -3.02 30.12 -12.64
C ARG A 67 -3.43 31.54 -13.06
N SER A 68 -2.47 32.46 -13.11
CA SER A 68 -2.64 33.85 -13.52
C SER A 68 -3.18 34.03 -14.94
N MET A 69 -3.04 33.02 -15.80
CA MET A 69 -3.52 33.06 -17.19
C MET A 69 -4.92 32.43 -17.36
N SER A 70 -5.56 32.00 -16.27
CA SER A 70 -6.76 31.15 -16.34
C SER A 70 -8.06 31.89 -16.02
N PHE A 71 -9.10 31.61 -16.83
CA PHE A 71 -10.48 31.93 -16.48
C PHE A 71 -10.93 31.23 -15.19
N CYS A 72 -10.40 30.02 -14.96
CA CYS A 72 -10.81 29.14 -13.87
C CYS A 72 -10.54 29.72 -12.48
N ASP A 73 -9.46 30.51 -12.33
CA ASP A 73 -9.18 31.25 -11.09
C ASP A 73 -10.31 32.24 -10.73
N HIS A 74 -10.96 32.84 -11.73
CA HIS A 74 -12.12 33.70 -11.50
C HIS A 74 -13.38 32.89 -11.22
N THR A 75 -13.58 31.77 -11.91
CA THR A 75 -14.73 30.88 -11.70
C THR A 75 -14.79 30.37 -10.26
N ILE A 76 -13.68 29.93 -9.68
CA ILE A 76 -13.68 29.40 -8.30
C ILE A 76 -13.96 30.46 -7.22
N ARG A 77 -13.98 31.75 -7.56
CA ARG A 77 -14.37 32.82 -6.63
C ARG A 77 -15.89 32.91 -6.47
N GLY A 78 -16.67 32.47 -7.46
CA GLY A 78 -18.13 32.43 -7.42
C GLY A 78 -18.68 31.01 -7.22
N SER A 79 -19.94 30.90 -6.82
CA SER A 79 -20.67 29.63 -6.68
C SER A 79 -21.41 29.20 -7.95
N ASP A 80 -21.66 30.15 -8.87
CA ASP A 80 -22.41 29.92 -10.10
C ASP A 80 -21.50 29.69 -11.31
N VAL A 81 -22.12 29.22 -12.39
CA VAL A 81 -21.45 29.10 -13.69
C VAL A 81 -21.01 30.48 -14.15
N MET A 82 -19.71 30.67 -14.37
CA MET A 82 -19.18 31.88 -14.97
C MET A 82 -19.23 31.74 -16.49
N VAL A 83 -19.95 32.65 -17.15
CA VAL A 83 -20.04 32.71 -18.61
C VAL A 83 -19.33 33.97 -19.11
N VAL A 84 -18.52 33.80 -20.15
CA VAL A 84 -17.89 34.88 -20.91
C VAL A 84 -18.27 34.65 -22.38
N PRO A 85 -19.32 35.33 -22.87
CA PRO A 85 -19.82 35.13 -24.24
C PRO A 85 -18.78 35.47 -25.31
N ASP A 86 -18.03 36.56 -25.09
CA ASP A 86 -16.88 36.99 -25.89
C ASP A 86 -15.74 37.50 -24.99
N ALA A 87 -14.67 36.72 -24.91
CA ALA A 87 -13.50 37.02 -24.09
C ALA A 87 -12.70 38.22 -24.60
N THR A 88 -12.85 38.61 -25.87
CA THR A 88 -12.18 39.81 -26.42
C THR A 88 -12.83 41.11 -25.95
N LEU A 89 -14.09 41.03 -25.47
CA LEU A 89 -14.85 42.17 -24.96
C LEU A 89 -14.88 42.20 -23.43
N ASP A 90 -14.44 41.13 -22.76
CA ASP A 90 -14.43 41.06 -21.31
C ASP A 90 -13.15 41.70 -20.74
N PRO A 91 -13.24 42.80 -19.97
CA PRO A 91 -12.08 43.53 -19.48
C PRO A 91 -11.20 42.71 -18.53
N ARG A 92 -11.71 41.59 -17.98
CA ARG A 92 -10.92 40.68 -17.14
C ARG A 92 -9.97 39.81 -17.96
N PHE A 93 -10.28 39.59 -19.24
CA PHE A 93 -9.65 38.55 -20.06
C PHE A 93 -9.15 39.01 -21.43
N ALA A 94 -9.56 40.18 -21.93
CA ALA A 94 -9.21 40.65 -23.27
C ALA A 94 -7.68 40.67 -23.52
N ASP A 95 -6.90 41.06 -22.51
CA ASP A 95 -5.42 41.11 -22.57
C ASP A 95 -4.74 39.78 -22.16
N SER A 96 -5.50 38.73 -21.85
CA SER A 96 -4.94 37.43 -21.47
C SER A 96 -4.24 36.77 -22.65
N ALA A 97 -3.10 36.10 -22.37
CA ALA A 97 -2.30 35.42 -23.39
C ALA A 97 -3.08 34.37 -24.19
N ILE A 98 -4.07 33.69 -23.58
CA ILE A 98 -4.88 32.67 -24.25
C ILE A 98 -6.04 33.27 -25.07
N VAL A 99 -6.31 34.57 -24.94
CA VAL A 99 -7.33 35.32 -25.70
C VAL A 99 -6.67 36.13 -26.83
N ALA A 100 -5.61 36.88 -26.50
CA ALA A 100 -4.86 37.71 -27.45
C ALA A 100 -3.89 36.89 -28.32
N GLY A 101 -3.45 35.73 -27.83
CA GLY A 101 -2.61 34.77 -28.54
C GLY A 101 -3.27 33.40 -28.64
N ALA A 102 -2.57 32.45 -29.29
CA ALA A 102 -3.05 31.08 -29.43
C ALA A 102 -3.40 30.47 -28.04
N PRO A 103 -4.54 29.78 -27.89
CA PRO A 103 -5.43 29.30 -28.95
C PRO A 103 -6.49 30.30 -29.43
N ASN A 104 -6.47 31.57 -29.01
CA ASN A 104 -7.42 32.62 -29.37
C ASN A 104 -8.83 32.38 -28.81
N ILE A 105 -8.93 32.04 -27.51
CA ILE A 105 -10.22 31.77 -26.86
C ILE A 105 -11.18 32.96 -27.04
N ARG A 106 -12.40 32.66 -27.51
CA ARG A 106 -13.50 33.62 -27.70
C ARG A 106 -14.62 33.37 -26.71
N PHE A 107 -14.99 32.12 -26.48
CA PHE A 107 -16.04 31.77 -25.53
C PHE A 107 -15.47 30.97 -24.34
N TYR A 108 -15.98 31.25 -23.14
CA TYR A 108 -15.73 30.45 -21.94
C TYR A 108 -17.03 30.27 -21.14
N ALA A 109 -17.29 29.04 -20.69
CA ALA A 109 -18.24 28.78 -19.61
C ALA A 109 -17.64 27.79 -18.63
N GLY A 110 -17.59 28.14 -17.35
CA GLY A 110 -16.98 27.32 -16.30
C GLY A 110 -17.90 27.14 -15.10
N ALA A 111 -18.10 25.91 -14.68
CA ALA A 111 -18.76 25.57 -13.43
C ALA A 111 -17.70 25.19 -12.37
N PRO A 112 -17.82 25.69 -11.14
CA PRO A 112 -16.90 25.33 -10.07
C PRO A 112 -17.08 23.85 -9.65
N LEU A 113 -15.97 23.20 -9.31
CA LEU A 113 -15.96 21.91 -8.62
C LEU A 113 -15.98 22.19 -7.12
N GLU A 114 -17.15 22.05 -6.51
CA GLU A 114 -17.38 22.37 -5.10
C GLU A 114 -17.43 21.10 -4.25
N THR A 115 -16.55 21.00 -3.26
CA THR A 115 -16.54 19.90 -2.28
C THR A 115 -17.76 19.99 -1.36
N PRO A 116 -18.16 18.92 -0.66
CA PRO A 116 -19.23 18.94 0.35
C PRO A 116 -19.04 19.99 1.45
N ASP A 117 -17.78 20.32 1.78
CA ASP A 117 -17.42 21.34 2.76
C ASP A 117 -17.51 22.78 2.19
N GLY A 118 -17.96 22.96 0.95
CA GLY A 118 -18.14 24.25 0.28
C GLY A 118 -16.88 24.85 -0.37
N HIS A 119 -15.76 24.12 -0.39
CA HIS A 119 -14.53 24.58 -1.04
C HIS A 119 -14.56 24.34 -2.56
N ARG A 120 -14.24 25.38 -3.34
CA ARG A 120 -14.19 25.30 -4.81
C ARG A 120 -12.78 24.98 -5.29
N ILE A 121 -12.48 23.70 -5.46
CA ILE A 121 -11.12 23.21 -5.68
C ILE A 121 -10.68 23.25 -7.15
N GLY A 122 -11.61 23.49 -8.07
CA GLY A 122 -11.37 23.39 -9.50
C GLY A 122 -12.55 23.84 -10.34
N THR A 123 -12.52 23.52 -11.63
CA THR A 123 -13.60 23.83 -12.57
C THR A 123 -13.80 22.73 -13.60
N LEU A 124 -15.03 22.50 -14.02
CA LEU A 124 -15.32 21.93 -15.34
C LEU A 124 -15.67 23.08 -16.28
N CYS A 125 -14.94 23.25 -17.38
CA CYS A 125 -15.18 24.35 -18.29
C CYS A 125 -15.18 23.95 -19.77
N LEU A 126 -15.91 24.75 -20.53
CA LEU A 126 -16.05 24.73 -21.97
C LEU A 126 -15.32 25.95 -22.52
N LEU A 127 -14.57 25.75 -23.60
CA LEU A 127 -13.92 26.85 -24.30
C LEU A 127 -14.09 26.69 -25.81
N ASP A 128 -14.19 27.81 -26.51
CA ASP A 128 -14.21 27.85 -27.97
C ASP A 128 -13.30 28.97 -28.49
N PRO A 129 -12.34 28.66 -29.38
CA PRO A 129 -11.47 29.67 -29.99
C PRO A 129 -12.05 30.29 -31.27
N THR A 130 -13.11 29.72 -31.83
CA THR A 130 -13.57 30.07 -33.18
C THR A 130 -14.67 31.11 -33.20
N ARG A 131 -15.50 31.17 -32.14
CA ARG A 131 -16.66 32.06 -32.11
C ARG A 131 -17.10 32.44 -30.69
N PRO A 132 -17.58 33.68 -30.49
CA PRO A 132 -18.42 34.04 -29.36
C PRO A 132 -19.69 33.19 -29.32
N ARG A 133 -20.31 33.09 -28.15
CA ARG A 133 -21.52 32.28 -27.96
C ARG A 133 -22.37 32.78 -26.79
N ASP A 134 -23.67 32.88 -27.04
CA ASP A 134 -24.66 32.99 -25.96
C ASP A 134 -24.81 31.66 -25.22
N PHE A 135 -24.97 31.74 -23.90
CA PHE A 135 -25.12 30.57 -23.03
C PHE A 135 -26.36 30.72 -22.18
N THR A 136 -27.31 29.81 -22.37
CA THR A 136 -28.62 29.87 -21.75
C THR A 136 -28.58 29.41 -20.28
N ALA A 137 -29.62 29.77 -19.52
CA ALA A 137 -29.75 29.31 -18.14
C ALA A 137 -29.89 27.77 -18.06
N GLU A 138 -30.54 27.14 -19.04
CA GLU A 138 -30.65 25.68 -19.12
C GLU A 138 -29.27 25.03 -19.35
N GLU A 139 -28.46 25.57 -20.25
CA GLU A 139 -27.08 25.12 -20.46
C GLU A 139 -26.22 25.29 -19.21
N ALA A 140 -26.39 26.38 -18.45
CA ALA A 140 -25.72 26.58 -17.18
C ALA A 140 -26.12 25.53 -16.13
N VAL A 141 -27.40 25.14 -16.06
CA VAL A 141 -27.85 24.04 -15.19
C VAL A 141 -27.20 22.73 -15.59
N VAL A 142 -27.16 22.41 -16.89
CA VAL A 142 -26.53 21.16 -17.38
C VAL A 142 -25.04 21.14 -17.07
N LEU A 143 -24.30 22.24 -17.27
CA LEU A 143 -22.87 22.31 -16.99
C LEU A 143 -22.59 22.18 -15.50
N ARG A 144 -23.40 22.82 -14.65
CA ARG A 144 -23.31 22.69 -13.19
C ARG A 144 -23.52 21.25 -12.75
N ASN A 145 -24.51 20.55 -13.31
CA ASN A 145 -24.75 19.14 -13.01
C ASN A 145 -23.56 18.26 -13.45
N LEU A 146 -22.97 18.54 -14.61
CA LEU A 146 -21.81 17.81 -15.10
C LEU A 146 -20.57 18.04 -14.22
N ALA A 147 -20.39 19.25 -13.68
CA ALA A 147 -19.37 19.58 -12.69
C ALA A 147 -19.61 18.87 -11.35
N ALA A 148 -20.86 18.79 -10.90
CA ALA A 148 -21.23 18.04 -9.70
C ALA A 148 -20.92 16.54 -9.86
N THR A 149 -21.30 15.92 -10.99
CA THR A 149 -20.93 14.53 -11.31
C THR A 149 -19.41 14.34 -11.36
N ALA A 150 -18.68 15.30 -11.90
CA ALA A 150 -17.22 15.27 -11.88
C ALA A 150 -16.67 15.27 -10.45
N MET A 151 -17.23 16.10 -9.58
CA MET A 151 -16.86 16.14 -8.16
C MET A 151 -17.19 14.82 -7.46
N GLU A 152 -18.37 14.24 -7.67
CA GLU A 152 -18.76 12.92 -7.13
C GLU A 152 -17.76 11.82 -7.53
N LEU A 153 -17.25 11.85 -8.77
CA LEU A 153 -16.20 10.92 -9.22
C LEU A 153 -14.86 11.15 -8.48
N ILE A 154 -14.50 12.41 -8.22
CA ILE A 154 -13.31 12.75 -7.42
C ILE A 154 -13.46 12.23 -5.98
N GLU A 155 -14.65 12.35 -5.39
CA GLU A 155 -14.96 11.84 -4.05
C GLU A 155 -14.89 10.32 -3.99
N ALA A 156 -15.57 9.65 -4.91
CA ALA A 156 -15.57 8.19 -5.02
C ALA A 156 -14.15 7.64 -5.19
N ARG A 157 -13.31 8.31 -6.00
CA ARG A 157 -11.89 7.96 -6.15
C ARG A 157 -11.15 8.05 -4.82
N SER A 158 -11.29 9.16 -4.08
CA SER A 158 -10.63 9.36 -2.79
C SER A 158 -11.06 8.30 -1.76
N GLN A 159 -12.36 8.01 -1.69
CA GLN A 159 -12.92 6.97 -0.82
C GLN A 159 -12.39 5.58 -1.16
N ASN A 160 -12.31 5.22 -2.45
CA ASN A 160 -11.79 3.93 -2.90
C ASN A 160 -10.33 3.73 -2.52
N ILE A 161 -9.49 4.76 -2.68
CA ILE A 161 -8.08 4.71 -2.25
C ILE A 161 -8.01 4.47 -0.74
N ARG A 162 -8.78 5.24 0.05
CA ARG A 162 -8.80 5.11 1.50
C ARG A 162 -9.27 3.73 1.98
N LEU A 163 -10.32 3.19 1.35
CA LEU A 163 -10.82 1.84 1.64
C LEU A 163 -9.80 0.77 1.28
N SER A 164 -9.12 0.91 0.15
CA SER A 164 -8.04 -0.01 -0.27
C SER A 164 -6.90 -0.01 0.75
N ASP A 165 -6.45 1.17 1.19
CA ASP A 165 -5.37 1.29 2.17
C ASP A 165 -5.76 0.71 3.53
N LEU A 166 -6.98 0.98 4.00
CA LEU A 166 -7.49 0.39 5.24
C LEU A 166 -7.59 -1.13 5.16
N THR A 167 -8.08 -1.65 4.03
CA THR A 167 -8.17 -3.10 3.77
C THR A 167 -6.78 -3.74 3.80
N ARG A 168 -5.78 -3.07 3.20
CA ARG A 168 -4.38 -3.51 3.24
C ARG A 168 -3.85 -3.54 4.67
N GLN A 169 -4.12 -2.51 5.46
CA GLN A 169 -3.70 -2.45 6.87
C GLN A 169 -4.37 -3.54 7.73
N ILE A 170 -5.68 -3.73 7.60
CA ILE A 170 -6.41 -4.79 8.32
C ILE A 170 -5.88 -6.16 7.93
N SER A 171 -5.69 -6.41 6.63
CA SER A 171 -5.12 -7.66 6.14
C SER A 171 -3.72 -7.90 6.71
N HIS A 172 -2.86 -6.87 6.67
CA HIS A 172 -1.51 -6.95 7.23
C HIS A 172 -1.54 -7.24 8.73
N GLN A 173 -2.33 -6.52 9.52
CA GLN A 173 -2.47 -6.74 10.97
C GLN A 173 -3.02 -8.13 11.30
N ALA A 174 -3.94 -8.64 10.49
CA ALA A 174 -4.56 -9.93 10.73
C ALA A 174 -3.68 -11.11 10.27
N ASN A 175 -2.66 -10.87 9.43
CA ASN A 175 -1.75 -11.88 8.88
C ASN A 175 -0.30 -11.76 9.37
N HIS A 176 0.07 -10.69 10.05
CA HIS A 176 1.45 -10.48 10.53
C HIS A 176 1.48 -10.23 12.04
N ASP A 177 2.58 -10.60 12.67
CA ASP A 177 2.88 -10.28 14.06
C ASP A 177 3.19 -8.78 14.19
N ALA A 178 2.48 -8.08 15.08
CA ALA A 178 2.56 -6.63 15.19
C ALA A 178 3.92 -6.12 15.68
N LEU A 179 4.67 -6.94 16.43
CA LEU A 179 5.97 -6.56 16.96
C LEU A 179 7.10 -6.79 15.95
N THR A 180 7.16 -7.98 15.38
CA THR A 180 8.29 -8.40 14.52
C THR A 180 8.04 -8.17 13.03
N GLY A 181 6.80 -7.92 12.62
CA GLY A 181 6.41 -7.80 11.20
C GLY A 181 6.46 -9.11 10.42
N LEU A 182 6.81 -10.24 11.05
CA LEU A 182 6.79 -11.55 10.43
C LEU A 182 5.36 -12.03 10.17
N ALA A 183 5.20 -13.03 9.31
CA ALA A 183 3.91 -13.72 9.19
C ALA A 183 3.47 -14.25 10.57
N ASN A 184 2.19 -14.18 10.87
CA ASN A 184 1.63 -14.83 12.05
C ASN A 184 1.21 -16.26 11.72
N ARG A 185 0.68 -16.98 12.72
CA ARG A 185 0.22 -18.36 12.55
C ARG A 185 -0.81 -18.53 11.42
N ARG A 186 -1.72 -17.57 11.25
CA ARG A 186 -2.77 -17.63 10.23
C ARG A 186 -2.20 -17.53 8.81
N GLU A 187 -1.29 -16.59 8.60
CA GLU A 187 -0.60 -16.41 7.32
C GLU A 187 0.32 -17.59 6.99
N LEU A 188 1.00 -18.15 8.00
CA LEU A 188 1.82 -19.35 7.81
C LEU A 188 0.98 -20.52 7.28
N LEU A 189 -0.20 -20.76 7.87
CA LEU A 189 -1.14 -21.79 7.42
C LEU A 189 -1.59 -21.54 5.98
N ALA A 190 -2.02 -20.31 5.67
CA ALA A 190 -2.49 -19.94 4.34
C ALA A 190 -1.41 -20.12 3.25
N ARG A 191 -0.15 -19.74 3.53
CA ARG A 191 0.97 -19.96 2.59
C ARG A 191 1.25 -21.43 2.35
N CYS A 192 1.20 -22.25 3.39
CA CYS A 192 1.43 -23.69 3.25
C CYS A 192 0.31 -24.36 2.45
N ASP A 193 -0.94 -23.94 2.62
CA ASP A 193 -2.06 -24.42 1.81
C ASP A 193 -1.88 -24.08 0.32
N GLY A 194 -1.41 -22.86 0.01
CA GLY A 194 -1.03 -22.46 -1.35
C GLY A 194 0.10 -23.32 -1.92
N ILE A 195 1.18 -23.53 -1.16
CA ILE A 195 2.31 -24.39 -1.57
C ILE A 195 1.82 -25.81 -1.87
N ARG A 196 0.95 -26.37 -1.02
CA ARG A 196 0.40 -27.73 -1.21
C ARG A 196 -0.45 -27.83 -2.47
N ALA A 197 -1.27 -26.82 -2.77
CA ALA A 197 -2.10 -26.80 -3.97
C ALA A 197 -1.27 -26.80 -5.26
N GLU A 198 -0.07 -26.20 -5.22
CA GLU A 198 0.85 -26.08 -6.35
C GLU A 198 1.99 -27.12 -6.33
N ALA A 199 2.01 -28.03 -5.35
CA ALA A 199 3.12 -28.94 -5.14
C ALA A 199 3.21 -30.02 -6.22
N ALA A 200 4.39 -30.18 -6.81
CA ALA A 200 4.69 -31.25 -7.76
C ALA A 200 4.99 -32.58 -7.02
N ARG A 201 4.98 -33.70 -7.76
CA ARG A 201 5.46 -34.98 -7.22
C ARG A 201 6.96 -34.89 -6.96
N GLY A 202 7.42 -35.41 -5.82
CA GLY A 202 8.82 -35.37 -5.40
C GLY A 202 9.23 -34.09 -4.66
N GLU A 203 8.28 -33.18 -4.40
CA GLU A 203 8.52 -32.03 -3.52
C GLU A 203 8.15 -32.35 -2.07
N TYR A 204 8.92 -31.79 -1.16
CA TYR A 204 8.82 -31.97 0.28
C TYR A 204 8.79 -30.61 1.00
N LEU A 205 8.19 -30.62 2.19
CA LEU A 205 8.25 -29.53 3.14
C LEU A 205 9.05 -29.95 4.36
N ALA A 206 9.91 -29.06 4.84
CA ALA A 206 10.50 -29.16 6.16
C ALA A 206 10.05 -27.98 7.02
N LEU A 207 9.51 -28.29 8.20
CA LEU A 207 9.10 -27.33 9.22
C LEU A 207 10.12 -27.35 10.35
N LEU A 208 10.70 -26.19 10.65
CA LEU A 208 11.56 -25.97 11.80
C LEU A 208 10.78 -25.11 12.80
N TYR A 209 10.49 -25.68 13.96
CA TYR A 209 9.85 -25.00 15.09
C TYR A 209 10.95 -24.57 16.08
N ILE A 210 11.11 -23.27 16.24
CA ILE A 210 12.21 -22.64 16.96
C ILE A 210 11.66 -21.95 18.21
N ASP A 211 12.31 -22.16 19.35
CA ASP A 211 12.01 -21.45 20.59
C ASP A 211 13.30 -20.91 21.22
N LEU A 212 13.20 -19.69 21.76
CA LEU A 212 14.35 -18.97 22.30
C LEU A 212 14.68 -19.41 23.73
N ASP A 213 15.84 -20.03 23.88
CA ASP A 213 16.33 -20.46 25.19
C ASP A 213 16.74 -19.25 26.05
N GLY A 214 16.13 -19.13 27.22
CA GLY A 214 16.46 -18.09 28.20
C GLY A 214 15.75 -16.76 27.98
N PHE A 215 14.83 -16.65 27.02
CA PHE A 215 14.08 -15.42 26.74
C PHE A 215 13.31 -14.89 27.95
N LYS A 216 12.62 -15.78 28.68
CA LYS A 216 11.92 -15.38 29.92
C LYS A 216 12.85 -14.73 30.95
N ALA A 217 14.07 -15.24 31.12
CA ALA A 217 15.04 -14.67 32.05
C ALA A 217 15.49 -13.25 31.63
N VAL A 218 15.55 -12.97 30.33
CA VAL A 218 15.81 -11.62 29.80
C VAL A 218 14.68 -10.68 30.20
N ASN A 219 13.42 -11.08 30.01
CA ASN A 219 12.25 -10.29 30.43
C ASN A 219 12.25 -10.04 31.94
N ASP A 220 12.45 -11.08 32.74
CA ASP A 220 12.40 -11.00 34.20
C ASP A 220 13.53 -10.10 34.75
N THR A 221 14.70 -10.11 34.12
CA THR A 221 15.87 -9.33 34.58
C THR A 221 15.91 -7.90 34.04
N ARG A 222 15.44 -7.68 32.80
CA ARG A 222 15.65 -6.42 32.05
C ARG A 222 14.37 -5.77 31.55
N GLY A 223 13.22 -6.32 31.90
CA GLY A 223 11.89 -5.83 31.55
C GLY A 223 11.47 -6.18 30.13
N HIS A 224 10.15 -6.14 29.91
CA HIS A 224 9.51 -6.52 28.64
C HIS A 224 9.95 -5.69 27.45
N LEU A 225 10.25 -4.39 27.62
CA LEU A 225 10.74 -3.56 26.51
C LEU A 225 12.07 -4.05 25.93
N THR A 226 12.95 -4.59 26.77
CA THR A 226 14.22 -5.19 26.32
C THR A 226 13.96 -6.51 25.58
N GLY A 227 12.99 -7.31 26.05
CA GLY A 227 12.56 -8.52 25.37
C GLY A 227 11.90 -8.25 24.02
N ASP A 228 11.11 -7.18 23.91
CA ASP A 228 10.47 -6.79 22.66
C ASP A 228 11.51 -6.39 21.60
N GLU A 229 12.50 -5.59 21.98
CA GLU A 229 13.63 -5.25 21.10
C GLU A 229 14.46 -6.48 20.73
N LEU A 230 14.64 -7.42 21.66
CA LEU A 230 15.30 -8.70 21.39
C LEU A 230 14.54 -9.49 20.33
N LEU A 231 13.21 -9.60 20.44
CA LEU A 231 12.38 -10.32 19.47
C LEU A 231 12.46 -9.71 18.07
N VAL A 232 12.50 -8.37 17.97
CA VAL A 232 12.70 -7.68 16.68
C VAL A 232 14.06 -8.02 16.07
N GLN A 233 15.14 -7.99 16.86
CA GLN A 233 16.47 -8.36 16.36
C GLN A 233 16.59 -9.86 16.03
N VAL A 234 15.94 -10.74 16.79
CA VAL A 234 15.84 -12.17 16.51
C VAL A 234 15.15 -12.40 15.17
N ALA A 235 14.01 -11.75 14.94
CA ALA A 235 13.29 -11.85 13.67
C ALA A 235 14.16 -11.42 12.47
N ALA A 236 14.91 -10.32 12.62
CA ALA A 236 15.85 -9.85 11.60
C ALA A 236 16.97 -10.88 11.34
N ARG A 237 17.59 -11.40 12.40
CA ARG A 237 18.69 -12.38 12.29
C ARG A 237 18.23 -13.72 11.71
N LEU A 238 17.02 -14.16 12.05
CA LEU A 238 16.38 -15.32 11.42
C LEU A 238 16.17 -15.07 9.93
N ARG A 239 15.66 -13.90 9.53
CA ARG A 239 15.40 -13.55 8.13
C ARG A 239 16.67 -13.53 7.29
N GLU A 240 17.77 -12.96 7.79
CA GLU A 240 19.08 -12.95 7.11
C GLU A 240 19.64 -14.37 6.88
N GLY A 241 19.22 -15.32 7.73
CA GLY A 241 19.57 -16.73 7.62
C GLY A 241 18.69 -17.52 6.65
N LEU A 242 17.78 -16.90 5.90
CA LEU A 242 16.79 -17.57 5.05
C LEU A 242 16.74 -16.96 3.64
N ARG A 243 16.18 -17.70 2.68
CA ARG A 243 15.91 -17.20 1.32
C ARG A 243 14.52 -16.56 1.27
N ASP A 244 14.27 -15.72 0.27
CA ASP A 244 12.95 -15.11 0.06
C ASP A 244 11.82 -16.13 -0.16
N SER A 245 12.16 -17.31 -0.68
CA SER A 245 11.23 -18.43 -0.88
C SER A 245 10.86 -19.17 0.42
N ASP A 246 11.64 -18.99 1.49
CA ASP A 246 11.38 -19.65 2.77
C ASP A 246 10.34 -18.86 3.58
N CYS A 247 9.38 -19.56 4.18
CA CYS A 247 8.35 -18.91 5.00
C CYS A 247 8.81 -18.81 6.45
N LEU A 248 9.01 -17.60 6.95
CA LEU A 248 9.31 -17.32 8.35
C LEU A 248 8.11 -16.65 9.04
N ALA A 249 7.68 -17.23 10.15
CA ALA A 249 6.56 -16.74 10.95
C ALA A 249 6.90 -16.70 12.44
N ARG A 250 6.25 -15.80 13.18
CA ARG A 250 6.20 -15.84 14.64
C ARG A 250 4.81 -16.32 15.04
N ILE A 251 4.76 -17.41 15.81
CA ILE A 251 3.50 -18.09 16.13
C ILE A 251 3.12 -18.01 17.61
N GLY A 252 4.06 -17.59 18.46
CA GLY A 252 3.87 -17.42 19.90
C GLY A 252 4.75 -16.31 20.48
N GLY A 253 4.97 -16.33 21.79
CA GLY A 253 5.74 -15.30 22.50
C GLY A 253 7.20 -15.27 22.04
N ASP A 254 7.90 -16.37 22.22
CA ASP A 254 9.30 -16.59 21.84
C ASP A 254 9.46 -17.72 20.80
N GLU A 255 8.35 -18.03 20.11
CA GLU A 255 8.24 -19.14 19.18
C GLU A 255 8.17 -18.67 17.72
N PHE A 256 9.06 -19.22 16.91
CA PHE A 256 9.16 -18.94 15.48
C PHE A 256 9.08 -20.23 14.69
N VAL A 257 8.52 -20.16 13.49
CA VAL A 257 8.44 -21.29 12.57
C VAL A 257 9.02 -20.90 11.22
N VAL A 258 9.86 -21.79 10.69
CA VAL A 258 10.36 -21.73 9.32
C VAL A 258 9.81 -22.90 8.54
N VAL A 259 9.23 -22.64 7.38
CA VAL A 259 8.83 -23.68 6.41
C VAL A 259 9.69 -23.55 5.16
N LEU A 260 10.38 -24.63 4.84
CA LEU A 260 11.25 -24.80 3.69
C LEU A 260 10.55 -25.70 2.67
N ARG A 261 10.65 -25.34 1.38
CA ARG A 261 10.23 -26.17 0.25
C ARG A 261 11.47 -26.66 -0.51
N GLY A 262 11.45 -27.89 -0.98
CA GLY A 262 12.51 -28.43 -1.83
C GLY A 262 12.25 -29.86 -2.29
N ASP A 263 13.28 -30.49 -2.84
CA ASP A 263 13.27 -31.88 -3.31
C ASP A 263 13.68 -32.86 -2.19
N GLU A 264 14.08 -34.07 -2.55
CA GLU A 264 14.52 -35.12 -1.62
C GLU A 264 15.68 -34.69 -0.70
N ARG A 265 16.46 -33.67 -1.08
CA ARG A 265 17.56 -33.13 -0.25
C ARG A 265 17.08 -32.14 0.81
N ILE A 266 15.76 -31.98 1.00
CA ILE A 266 15.21 -31.04 1.98
C ILE A 266 15.68 -31.33 3.41
N ILE A 267 15.96 -32.59 3.75
CA ILE A 267 16.43 -32.98 5.08
C ILE A 267 17.81 -32.39 5.35
N GLU A 268 18.76 -32.59 4.42
CA GLU A 268 20.12 -32.02 4.49
C GLU A 268 20.07 -30.50 4.56
N ARG A 269 19.20 -29.88 3.75
CA ARG A 269 19.00 -28.43 3.76
C ARG A 269 18.45 -27.94 5.10
N ALA A 270 17.45 -28.64 5.66
CA ALA A 270 16.85 -28.29 6.94
C ALA A 270 17.85 -28.41 8.08
N GLU A 271 18.71 -29.43 8.06
CA GLU A 271 19.79 -29.62 9.04
C GLU A 271 20.79 -28.46 9.00
N MET A 272 21.29 -28.13 7.80
CA MET A 272 22.20 -27.00 7.61
C MET A 272 21.59 -25.67 8.07
N ILE A 273 20.31 -25.43 7.77
CA ILE A 273 19.60 -24.21 8.17
C ILE A 273 19.40 -24.20 9.68
N ALA A 274 18.95 -25.28 10.31
CA ALA A 274 18.76 -25.36 11.76
C ALA A 274 20.07 -25.08 12.51
N ALA A 275 21.16 -25.74 12.13
CA ALA A 275 22.47 -25.53 12.74
C ALA A 275 22.94 -24.07 12.59
N ARG A 276 22.80 -23.50 11.39
CA ARG A 276 23.15 -22.10 11.14
C ARG A 276 22.31 -21.13 11.98
N LEU A 277 20.99 -21.34 12.05
CA LEU A 277 20.10 -20.47 12.80
C LEU A 277 20.43 -20.50 14.30
N ILE A 278 20.68 -21.68 14.87
CA ILE A 278 21.08 -21.83 16.28
C ILE A 278 22.40 -21.09 16.54
N GLN A 279 23.41 -21.29 15.68
CA GLN A 279 24.70 -20.62 15.81
C GLN A 279 24.54 -19.10 15.78
N ARG A 280 23.78 -18.57 14.81
CA ARG A 280 23.55 -17.13 14.64
C ARG A 280 22.77 -16.54 15.80
N LEU A 281 21.74 -17.23 16.30
CA LEU A 281 20.99 -16.78 17.48
C LEU A 281 21.82 -16.83 18.76
N GLY A 282 22.82 -17.71 18.84
CA GLY A 282 23.79 -17.75 19.94
C GLY A 282 24.78 -16.58 19.97
N GLU A 283 24.91 -15.82 18.87
CA GLU A 283 25.74 -14.60 18.86
C GLU A 283 25.12 -13.53 19.79
N PRO A 284 25.90 -12.76 20.57
CA PRO A 284 25.33 -11.77 21.48
C PRO A 284 24.51 -10.68 20.75
N PHE A 285 23.44 -10.22 21.40
CA PHE A 285 22.62 -9.10 20.96
C PHE A 285 23.01 -7.83 21.72
N LEU A 286 23.14 -6.71 21.02
CA LEU A 286 23.32 -5.41 21.65
C LEU A 286 21.98 -4.69 21.70
N ILE A 287 21.42 -4.55 22.92
CA ILE A 287 20.09 -3.98 23.14
C ILE A 287 20.24 -2.86 24.17
N ARG A 288 19.98 -1.62 23.76
CA ARG A 288 20.13 -0.41 24.60
C ARG A 288 21.48 -0.31 25.32
N GLY A 289 22.56 -0.73 24.65
CA GLY A 289 23.92 -0.73 25.23
C GLY A 289 24.24 -1.93 26.13
N HIS A 290 23.34 -2.90 26.24
CA HIS A 290 23.56 -4.14 26.97
C HIS A 290 23.81 -5.32 26.06
N VAL A 291 24.76 -6.18 26.45
CA VAL A 291 25.01 -7.46 25.79
C VAL A 291 24.06 -8.50 26.37
N VAL A 292 23.22 -9.08 25.51
CA VAL A 292 22.23 -10.12 25.85
C VAL A 292 22.56 -11.38 25.07
N GLY A 293 22.70 -12.51 25.79
CA GLY A 293 22.90 -13.82 25.18
C GLY A 293 21.64 -14.67 25.37
N ILE A 294 21.21 -15.33 24.28
CA ILE A 294 20.16 -16.34 24.28
C ILE A 294 20.64 -17.55 23.47
N GLY A 295 19.99 -18.70 23.65
CA GLY A 295 20.15 -19.86 22.77
C GLY A 295 18.89 -20.07 21.94
N ALA A 296 18.89 -21.12 21.12
CA ALA A 296 17.70 -21.56 20.42
C ALA A 296 17.60 -23.08 20.38
N SER A 297 16.41 -23.60 20.67
CA SER A 297 16.08 -25.01 20.53
C SER A 297 15.17 -25.19 19.33
N VAL A 298 15.41 -26.22 18.51
CA VAL A 298 14.67 -26.41 17.25
C VAL A 298 14.14 -27.84 17.08
N GLY A 299 12.84 -27.99 16.94
CA GLY A 299 12.22 -29.24 16.49
C GLY A 299 11.98 -29.23 14.99
N VAL A 300 12.30 -30.32 14.28
CA VAL A 300 12.17 -30.40 12.82
C VAL A 300 11.21 -31.51 12.42
N ALA A 301 10.26 -31.23 11.52
CA ALA A 301 9.39 -32.22 10.91
C ALA A 301 9.45 -32.11 9.38
N VAL A 302 9.46 -33.25 8.69
CA VAL A 302 9.50 -33.31 7.22
C VAL A 302 8.34 -34.17 6.73
N ASP A 303 7.67 -33.73 5.67
CA ASP A 303 6.56 -34.44 5.04
C ASP A 303 6.53 -34.15 3.53
N SER A 304 5.85 -34.98 2.75
CA SER A 304 5.68 -34.72 1.32
C SER A 304 4.80 -33.49 1.13
N ALA A 305 5.15 -32.58 0.21
CA ALA A 305 4.45 -31.30 0.08
C ALA A 305 2.97 -31.46 -0.30
N ARG A 306 2.59 -32.58 -0.94
CA ARG A 306 1.20 -32.89 -1.30
C ARG A 306 0.36 -33.47 -0.15
N SER A 307 0.97 -34.24 0.74
CA SER A 307 0.29 -34.87 1.89
C SER A 307 0.43 -34.07 3.19
N ALA A 308 1.35 -33.11 3.24
CA ALA A 308 1.66 -32.35 4.44
C ALA A 308 0.41 -31.68 5.02
N GLY A 309 0.03 -32.10 6.23
CA GLY A 309 -0.84 -31.35 7.11
C GLY A 309 0.02 -30.45 8.00
N LEU A 310 -0.01 -29.13 7.79
CA LEU A 310 0.86 -28.23 8.53
C LEU A 310 0.64 -28.33 10.04
N GLU A 311 -0.61 -28.50 10.49
CA GLU A 311 -0.91 -28.69 11.91
C GLU A 311 -0.26 -29.95 12.49
N ASP A 312 -0.20 -31.03 11.72
CA ASP A 312 0.44 -32.28 12.17
C ASP A 312 1.96 -32.15 12.15
N MET A 313 2.53 -31.46 11.16
CA MET A 313 3.94 -31.10 11.15
C MET A 313 4.32 -30.22 12.35
N LEU A 314 3.50 -29.22 12.69
CA LEU A 314 3.69 -28.38 13.87
C LEU A 314 3.70 -29.21 15.15
N LYS A 315 2.74 -30.14 15.34
CA LYS A 315 2.70 -31.03 16.52
C LYS A 315 3.93 -31.94 16.60
N ARG A 316 4.35 -32.53 15.47
CA ARG A 316 5.55 -33.38 15.39
C ARG A 316 6.81 -32.59 15.74
N ALA A 317 6.95 -31.39 15.17
CA ALA A 317 8.09 -30.51 15.43
C ALA A 317 8.10 -30.02 16.89
N ASP A 318 6.97 -29.61 17.45
CA ASP A 318 6.84 -29.21 18.86
C ASP A 318 7.23 -30.36 19.81
N THR A 319 6.83 -31.59 19.51
CA THR A 319 7.25 -32.77 20.27
C THR A 319 8.78 -32.94 20.27
N MET A 320 9.44 -32.67 19.14
CA MET A 320 10.89 -32.73 19.04
C MET A 320 11.57 -31.54 19.73
N LEU A 321 10.96 -30.36 19.66
CA LEU A 321 11.42 -29.16 20.37
C LEU A 321 11.44 -29.41 21.88
N TYR A 322 10.39 -30.02 22.43
CA TYR A 322 10.35 -30.42 23.84
C TYR A 322 11.51 -31.37 24.20
N LYS A 323 11.79 -32.37 23.35
CA LYS A 323 12.90 -33.31 23.55
C LYS A 323 14.28 -32.61 23.52
N VAL A 324 14.46 -31.63 22.64
CA VAL A 324 15.68 -30.79 22.60
C VAL A 324 15.84 -30.05 23.93
N LYS A 325 14.77 -29.40 24.39
CA LYS A 325 14.78 -28.63 25.64
C LYS A 325 15.10 -29.49 26.86
N SER A 326 14.60 -30.73 26.90
CA SER A 326 14.94 -31.68 27.98
C SER A 326 16.35 -32.28 27.87
N SER A 327 17.00 -32.18 26.70
CA SER A 327 18.31 -32.78 26.42
C SER A 327 19.47 -31.79 26.49
N GLY A 328 19.27 -30.61 27.06
CA GLY A 328 20.31 -29.60 27.27
C GLY A 328 20.17 -28.31 26.47
N LYS A 329 19.10 -28.17 25.66
CA LYS A 329 18.80 -26.95 24.86
C LYS A 329 19.87 -26.66 23.79
N ASN A 330 19.73 -25.53 23.09
CA ASN A 330 20.71 -25.03 22.12
C ASN A 330 21.12 -26.05 21.03
N ASN A 331 20.14 -26.81 20.53
CA ASN A 331 20.36 -27.87 19.54
C ASN A 331 19.09 -28.08 18.70
N PHE A 332 19.10 -29.03 17.78
CA PHE A 332 17.93 -29.43 17.01
C PHE A 332 17.71 -30.95 17.00
N MET A 333 16.47 -31.37 16.77
CA MET A 333 16.14 -32.78 16.55
C MET A 333 15.06 -32.96 15.48
N PHE A 334 15.25 -33.99 14.64
CA PHE A 334 14.29 -34.38 13.62
C PHE A 334 13.25 -35.36 14.15
N TRP A 335 12.00 -35.17 13.71
CA TRP A 335 10.95 -36.16 13.87
C TRP A 335 11.29 -37.39 13.03
N THR A 336 11.25 -38.55 13.68
CA THR A 336 11.40 -39.86 13.03
C THR A 336 10.16 -40.68 13.35
N GLU A 337 9.56 -41.35 12.36
CA GLU A 337 8.38 -42.20 12.56
C GLU A 337 8.58 -43.31 13.61
N ASN A 338 9.84 -43.67 13.93
CA ASN A 338 10.20 -44.70 14.91
C ASN A 338 10.77 -44.17 16.25
N GLY A 339 10.61 -42.88 16.58
CA GLY A 339 10.91 -42.35 17.92
C GLY A 339 12.39 -42.29 18.36
N ALA A 340 13.35 -42.75 17.57
CA ALA A 340 14.79 -42.67 17.85
C ALA A 340 15.47 -41.64 16.94
N GLY A 341 15.69 -40.44 17.47
CA GLY A 341 16.42 -39.38 16.77
C GLY A 341 17.90 -39.73 16.61
N THR A 342 18.43 -39.56 15.40
CA THR A 342 19.86 -39.40 15.19
C THR A 342 20.18 -37.92 15.28
N GLY A 343 20.93 -37.54 16.31
CA GLY A 343 21.51 -36.22 16.48
C GLY A 343 22.96 -36.38 16.94
N SER A 344 23.85 -35.60 16.32
CA SER A 344 25.32 -35.57 16.52
C SER A 344 26.15 -36.60 15.74
N ARG A 345 26.71 -36.16 14.60
CA ARG A 345 28.13 -36.41 14.32
C ARG A 345 28.87 -35.09 14.53
N ALA A 346 29.32 -34.87 15.75
CA ALA A 346 30.36 -33.88 16.04
C ALA A 346 31.63 -34.21 15.24
N GLN A 347 32.25 -33.19 14.67
CA GLN A 347 33.72 -33.14 14.57
C GLN A 347 34.22 -32.14 15.60
#